data_AF-A0A7W8HBG4-F1
#
_entry.id   AF-A0A7W8HBG4-F1
#
_cell.length_a   1.000
_cell.length_b   1.000
_cell.length_c   1.000
_cell.angle_alpha   90.00
_cell.angle_beta   90.00
_cell.angle_gamma   90.00
#
_symmetry.space_group_name_H-M   'P 1'
#
loop_
_entity.id
_entity.type
_entity.pdbx_description
1 polymer ?
#
loop_
_entity_poly.entity_id
_entity_poly.type
_entity_poly.pdbx_seq_one_letter_code
_entity_poly.pdbx_strand_id
1 'polypeptide(L)'
;MSESRIYRRGILTIVSAILAISLFCLTLAVVVIIQFGVEVIPLKAVNSTPYYSDQSAALESRVKDLTRQCGLPESIVDQVFDSDEILAFTKEYTANSIRGFEDTLETAPVQERLRANLYYYMDENNMDMATLDMEALNSYLSQAASLYTQTVNNGFIANYHSLRSTLISPAVAAVFICLAAAAVSMVFMYKLTGMRRKMLSYTIRGTLSCAILCGALALWRFAFHGQTGVSYSPEYMGYLNEYFENFFFGQFAVGCLVWIFVSALCGGIILRIKYHRNKK
;
A
#
# COMPACT_ATOMS: atom_id res chain seq x y z
N MET A 1 45.71 -22.69 -17.53
CA MET A 1 45.17 -21.39 -17.06
C MET A 1 45.59 -21.26 -15.59
N SER A 2 46.33 -20.22 -15.17
CA SER A 2 46.88 -20.19 -13.80
C SER A 2 45.78 -20.16 -12.74
N GLU A 3 45.94 -20.93 -11.65
CA GLU A 3 44.97 -21.01 -10.54
C GLU A 3 44.56 -19.63 -10.02
N SER A 4 45.50 -18.69 -9.94
CA SER A 4 45.25 -17.29 -9.54
C SER A 4 44.19 -16.57 -10.39
N ARG A 5 44.02 -16.91 -11.67
CA ARG A 5 42.96 -16.34 -12.53
C ARG A 5 41.60 -16.95 -12.25
N ILE A 6 41.54 -18.21 -11.80
CA ILE A 6 40.29 -18.89 -11.45
C ILE A 6 39.76 -18.29 -10.14
N TYR A 7 40.60 -18.19 -9.10
CA TYR A 7 40.25 -17.55 -7.83
C TYR A 7 39.76 -16.10 -8.02
N ARG A 8 40.49 -15.29 -8.80
CA ARG A 8 40.09 -13.91 -9.08
C ARG A 8 38.75 -13.81 -9.80
N ARG A 9 38.44 -14.72 -10.72
CA ARG A 9 37.12 -14.77 -11.38
C ARG A 9 36.02 -15.17 -10.40
N GLY A 10 36.26 -16.15 -9.54
CA GLY A 10 35.32 -16.56 -8.49
C GLY A 10 34.95 -15.40 -7.57
N ILE A 11 35.96 -14.68 -7.05
CA ILE A 11 35.75 -13.50 -6.19
C ILE A 11 34.91 -12.43 -6.90
N LEU A 12 35.21 -12.13 -8.17
CA LEU A 12 34.45 -11.12 -8.93
C LEU A 12 32.99 -11.54 -9.16
N THR A 13 32.71 -12.82 -9.32
CA THR A 13 31.34 -13.33 -9.42
C THR A 13 30.59 -13.18 -8.09
N ILE A 14 31.24 -13.50 -6.97
CA ILE A 14 30.65 -13.32 -5.63
C ILE A 14 30.33 -11.85 -5.37
N VAL A 15 31.26 -10.95 -5.67
CA VAL A 15 31.05 -9.50 -5.52
C VAL A 15 29.94 -8.99 -6.44
N SER A 16 29.82 -9.53 -7.65
CA SER A 16 28.71 -9.22 -8.55
C SER A 16 27.35 -9.70 -8.00
N ALA A 17 27.31 -10.81 -7.27
CA ALA A 17 26.10 -11.30 -6.62
C ALA A 17 25.73 -10.42 -5.41
N ILE A 18 26.72 -10.02 -4.60
CA ILE A 18 26.52 -9.05 -3.50
C ILE A 18 25.98 -7.72 -4.04
N LEU A 19 26.53 -7.24 -5.16
CA LEU A 19 25.99 -6.06 -5.84
C LEU A 19 24.53 -6.27 -6.24
N ALA A 20 24.18 -7.40 -6.85
CA ALA A 20 22.80 -7.69 -7.25
C ALA A 20 21.83 -7.67 -6.07
N ILE A 21 22.20 -8.30 -4.95
CA ILE A 21 21.41 -8.29 -3.71
C ILE A 21 21.26 -6.87 -3.17
N SER A 22 22.35 -6.10 -3.13
CA SER A 22 22.32 -4.72 -2.65
C SER A 22 21.41 -3.83 -3.50
N LEU A 23 21.43 -3.97 -4.83
CA LEU A 23 20.55 -3.21 -5.73
C LEU A 23 19.08 -3.67 -5.62
N PHE A 24 18.86 -4.96 -5.35
CA PHE A 24 17.53 -5.48 -5.10
C PHE A 24 16.95 -4.94 -3.80
N CYS A 25 17.71 -4.97 -2.70
CA CYS A 25 17.32 -4.36 -1.43
C CYS A 25 17.11 -2.85 -1.56
N LEU A 26 17.92 -2.16 -2.37
CA LEU A 26 17.71 -0.75 -2.70
C LEU A 26 16.35 -0.55 -3.38
N THR A 27 16.01 -1.39 -4.35
CA THR A 27 14.72 -1.32 -5.04
C THR A 27 13.57 -1.54 -4.06
N LEU A 28 13.66 -2.56 -3.21
CA LEU A 28 12.67 -2.84 -2.18
C LEU A 28 12.47 -1.65 -1.23
N ALA A 29 13.57 -1.05 -0.74
CA ALA A 29 13.50 0.12 0.14
C ALA A 29 12.83 1.32 -0.57
N VAL A 30 13.16 1.56 -1.84
CA VAL A 30 12.52 2.62 -2.64
C VAL A 30 11.04 2.34 -2.86
N VAL A 31 10.64 1.10 -3.15
CA VAL A 31 9.21 0.73 -3.29
C VAL A 31 8.45 1.00 -1.99
N VAL A 32 9.01 0.63 -0.83
CA VAL A 32 8.41 0.91 0.49
C VAL A 32 8.26 2.42 0.71
N ILE A 33 9.30 3.20 0.41
CA ILE A 33 9.25 4.67 0.54
C ILE A 33 8.18 5.26 -0.40
N ILE A 34 8.08 4.79 -1.64
CA ILE A 34 7.04 5.27 -2.56
C ILE A 34 5.67 4.93 -2.00
N GLN A 35 5.41 3.65 -1.68
CA GLN A 35 4.10 3.15 -1.24
C GLN A 35 3.56 3.83 0.01
N PHE A 36 4.40 3.99 1.04
CA PHE A 36 3.97 4.48 2.36
C PHE A 36 4.38 5.94 2.60
N GLY A 37 5.42 6.43 1.91
CA GLY A 37 5.89 7.81 2.07
C GLY A 37 5.06 8.85 1.34
N VAL A 38 4.47 8.49 0.20
CA VAL A 38 3.67 9.40 -0.61
C VAL A 38 2.20 9.33 -0.19
N GLU A 39 1.75 10.30 0.62
CA GLU A 39 0.40 10.38 1.18
C GLU A 39 -0.73 10.34 0.14
N VAL A 40 -0.44 10.79 -1.09
CA VAL A 40 -1.42 10.77 -2.18
C VAL A 40 -1.79 9.34 -2.58
N ILE A 41 -0.92 8.35 -2.39
CA ILE A 41 -1.18 6.96 -2.78
C ILE A 41 -2.29 6.30 -1.94
N PRO A 42 -2.23 6.26 -0.59
CA PRO A 42 -3.31 5.70 0.22
C PRO A 42 -4.60 6.49 0.05
N LEU A 43 -4.54 7.82 -0.03
CA LEU A 43 -5.71 8.67 -0.25
C LEU A 43 -6.35 8.43 -1.62
N LYS A 44 -5.54 8.23 -2.67
CA LYS A 44 -6.06 7.87 -3.98
C LYS A 44 -6.70 6.48 -3.95
N ALA A 45 -6.09 5.51 -3.26
CA ALA A 45 -6.61 4.16 -3.14
C ALA A 45 -8.03 4.15 -2.53
N VAL A 46 -8.24 4.82 -1.40
CA VAL A 46 -9.57 4.88 -0.75
C VAL A 46 -10.60 5.64 -1.59
N ASN A 47 -10.18 6.64 -2.39
CA ASN A 47 -11.09 7.44 -3.21
C ASN A 47 -11.40 6.85 -4.60
N SER A 48 -10.49 6.04 -5.16
CA SER A 48 -10.65 5.46 -6.51
C SER A 48 -11.21 4.04 -6.52
N THR A 49 -11.27 3.40 -5.36
CA THR A 49 -11.88 2.07 -5.18
C THR A 49 -13.30 2.23 -4.64
N PRO A 50 -14.17 1.21 -4.73
CA PRO A 50 -15.50 1.23 -4.12
C PRO A 50 -15.47 1.15 -2.58
N TYR A 51 -14.34 1.51 -1.95
CA TYR A 51 -14.13 1.42 -0.51
C TYR A 51 -15.23 2.09 0.31
N TYR A 52 -15.59 3.34 0.00
CA TYR A 52 -16.61 4.07 0.74
C TYR A 52 -18.03 3.55 0.48
N SER A 53 -18.34 3.11 -0.75
CA SER A 53 -19.65 2.53 -1.06
C SER A 53 -19.84 1.17 -0.38
N ASP A 54 -18.82 0.32 -0.40
CA ASP A 54 -18.87 -1.01 0.21
C ASP A 54 -18.86 -0.89 1.74
N GLN A 55 -18.15 0.11 2.30
CA GLN A 55 -18.19 0.43 3.72
C GLN A 55 -19.57 0.93 4.16
N SER A 56 -20.21 1.79 3.36
CA SER A 56 -21.58 2.27 3.61
C SER A 56 -22.58 1.10 3.60
N ALA A 57 -22.53 0.23 2.58
CA ALA A 57 -23.40 -0.93 2.49
C ALA A 57 -23.21 -1.92 3.65
N ALA A 58 -21.96 -2.18 4.05
CA ALA A 58 -21.67 -3.03 5.21
C ALA A 58 -22.20 -2.42 6.52
N LEU A 59 -22.10 -1.11 6.67
CA LEU A 59 -22.60 -0.39 7.83
C LEU A 59 -24.14 -0.40 7.88
N GLU A 60 -24.78 -0.14 6.74
CA GLU A 60 -26.24 -0.18 6.58
C GLU A 60 -26.78 -1.56 6.97
N SER A 61 -26.16 -2.64 6.48
CA SER A 61 -26.54 -4.02 6.85
C SER A 61 -26.45 -4.26 8.36
N ARG A 62 -25.35 -3.85 9.00
CA ARG A 62 -25.15 -4.04 10.45
C ARG A 62 -26.15 -3.24 11.28
N VAL A 63 -26.50 -2.04 10.85
CA VAL A 63 -27.47 -1.19 11.55
C VAL A 63 -28.90 -1.67 11.28
N LYS A 64 -29.21 -2.22 10.10
CA LYS A 64 -30.49 -2.91 9.83
C LYS A 64 -30.69 -4.11 10.76
N ASP A 65 -29.66 -4.93 10.96
CA ASP A 65 -29.72 -6.04 11.92
C ASP A 65 -30.00 -5.56 13.35
N LEU A 66 -29.33 -4.49 13.79
CA LEU A 66 -29.60 -3.86 15.10
C LEU A 66 -31.03 -3.33 15.18
N THR A 67 -31.50 -2.66 14.14
CA THR A 67 -32.85 -2.06 14.05
C THR A 67 -33.92 -3.16 14.15
N ARG A 68 -33.71 -4.29 13.47
CA ARG A 68 -34.57 -5.46 13.55
C ARG A 68 -34.59 -6.08 14.95
N GLN A 69 -33.45 -6.17 15.62
CA GLN A 69 -33.36 -6.66 17.01
C GLN A 69 -34.14 -5.76 17.98
N CYS A 70 -34.21 -4.46 17.71
CA CYS A 70 -35.01 -3.49 18.46
C CYS A 70 -36.51 -3.51 18.10
N GLY A 71 -36.94 -4.37 17.17
CA GLY A 71 -38.34 -4.44 16.72
C GLY A 71 -38.79 -3.29 15.80
N LEU A 72 -37.83 -2.55 15.26
CA LEU A 72 -38.07 -1.43 14.34
C LEU A 72 -37.98 -1.89 12.88
N PRO A 73 -38.68 -1.22 11.95
CA PRO A 73 -38.57 -1.53 10.52
C PRO A 73 -37.20 -1.10 9.96
N GLU A 74 -36.67 -1.88 9.03
CA GLU A 74 -35.37 -1.64 8.39
C GLU A 74 -35.34 -0.33 7.58
N SER A 75 -36.51 0.18 7.17
CA SER A 75 -36.66 1.44 6.41
C SER A 75 -36.14 2.67 7.14
N ILE A 76 -36.00 2.61 8.48
CA ILE A 76 -35.42 3.71 9.28
C ILE A 76 -33.93 3.93 8.95
N VAL A 77 -33.25 2.89 8.45
CA VAL A 77 -31.80 2.94 8.15
C VAL A 77 -31.53 3.38 6.71
N ASP A 78 -32.52 3.29 5.83
CA ASP A 78 -32.35 3.58 4.40
C ASP A 78 -31.83 5.01 4.18
N GLN A 79 -30.85 5.14 3.28
CA GLN A 79 -30.22 6.42 2.89
C GLN A 79 -29.55 7.24 4.01
N VAL A 80 -29.35 6.64 5.19
CA VAL A 80 -28.60 7.32 6.26
C VAL A 80 -27.12 7.40 5.89
N PHE A 81 -26.48 6.26 5.61
CA PHE A 81 -25.03 6.18 5.43
C PHE A 81 -24.55 6.60 4.03
N ASP A 82 -25.44 6.58 3.04
CA ASP A 82 -25.19 7.08 1.68
C ASP A 82 -25.37 8.61 1.56
N SER A 83 -25.72 9.29 2.64
CA SER A 83 -25.88 10.74 2.59
C SER A 83 -24.55 11.46 2.36
N ASP A 84 -24.58 12.48 1.50
CA ASP A 84 -23.39 13.29 1.14
C ASP A 84 -22.67 13.85 2.38
N GLU A 85 -23.43 14.20 3.42
CA GLU A 85 -22.93 14.71 4.69
C GLU A 85 -22.13 13.66 5.47
N ILE A 86 -22.70 12.47 5.71
CA ILE A 86 -22.02 11.39 6.44
C ILE A 86 -20.81 10.87 5.65
N LEU A 87 -20.93 10.80 4.32
CA LEU A 87 -19.82 10.46 3.43
C LEU A 87 -18.69 11.50 3.50
N ALA A 88 -19.01 12.79 3.59
CA ALA A 88 -18.01 13.84 3.72
C ALA A 88 -17.24 13.70 5.04
N PHE A 89 -17.93 13.54 6.18
CA PHE A 89 -17.30 13.32 7.48
C PHE A 89 -16.44 12.06 7.51
N THR A 90 -16.94 10.96 6.92
CA THR A 90 -16.19 9.69 6.83
C THR A 90 -14.89 9.86 6.02
N LYS A 91 -14.97 10.56 4.88
CA LYS A 91 -13.80 10.85 4.02
C LYS A 91 -12.79 11.73 4.72
N GLU A 92 -13.24 12.78 5.39
CA GLU A 92 -12.38 13.70 6.15
C GLU A 92 -11.66 12.96 7.27
N TYR A 93 -12.38 12.22 8.11
CA TYR A 93 -11.80 11.42 9.19
C TYR A 93 -10.78 10.40 8.67
N THR A 94 -11.10 9.70 7.58
CA THR A 94 -10.19 8.75 6.94
C THR A 94 -8.92 9.45 6.45
N ALA A 95 -9.05 10.62 5.83
CA ALA A 95 -7.91 11.39 5.35
C ALA A 95 -7.03 11.91 6.48
N ASN A 96 -7.63 12.40 7.56
CA ASN A 96 -6.94 12.88 8.75
C ASN A 96 -6.20 11.73 9.45
N SER A 97 -6.83 10.56 9.57
CA SER A 97 -6.21 9.35 10.11
C SER A 97 -5.00 8.87 9.29
N ILE A 98 -5.11 8.87 7.96
CA ILE A 98 -3.99 8.52 7.06
C ILE A 98 -2.83 9.52 7.21
N ARG A 99 -3.13 10.81 7.38
CA ARG A 99 -2.13 11.86 7.60
C ARG A 99 -1.52 11.80 9.01
N GLY A 100 -2.22 11.24 9.98
CA GLY A 100 -1.81 11.17 11.38
C GLY A 100 -2.23 12.37 12.22
N PHE A 101 -3.28 13.08 11.80
CA PHE A 101 -3.90 14.09 12.65
C PHE A 101 -4.78 13.41 13.69
N GLU A 102 -4.77 13.92 14.92
CA GLU A 102 -5.77 13.55 15.91
C GLU A 102 -7.11 14.10 15.46
N ASP A 103 -8.05 13.19 15.22
CA ASP A 103 -9.39 13.51 14.78
C ASP A 103 -10.38 12.55 15.45
N THR A 104 -11.59 13.04 15.69
CA THR A 104 -12.69 12.27 16.28
C THR A 104 -13.81 12.20 15.27
N LEU A 105 -14.24 10.99 14.93
CA LEU A 105 -15.32 10.81 13.97
C LEU A 105 -16.61 11.46 14.48
N GLU A 106 -17.16 12.36 13.68
CA GLU A 106 -18.42 13.05 14.00
C GLU A 106 -19.60 12.08 13.86
N THR A 107 -20.33 11.85 14.95
CA THR A 107 -21.40 10.84 15.01
C THR A 107 -22.80 11.44 15.18
N ALA A 108 -22.91 12.74 15.51
CA ALA A 108 -24.19 13.41 15.66
C ALA A 108 -25.07 13.33 14.40
N PRO A 109 -24.55 13.51 13.16
CA PRO A 109 -25.37 13.43 11.95
C PRO A 109 -26.03 12.06 11.74
N VAL A 110 -25.36 10.97 12.14
CA VAL A 110 -25.92 9.61 12.08
C VAL A 110 -27.09 9.48 13.06
N GLN A 111 -26.91 9.97 14.30
CA GLN A 111 -27.94 9.91 15.32
C GLN A 111 -29.15 10.77 14.96
N GLU A 112 -28.93 11.97 14.42
CA GLU A 112 -29.98 12.90 14.01
C GLU A 112 -30.79 12.35 12.84
N ARG A 113 -30.15 11.76 11.82
CA ARG A 113 -30.86 11.14 10.69
C ARG A 113 -31.66 9.91 11.11
N LEU A 114 -31.09 9.02 11.91
CA LEU A 114 -31.84 7.85 12.42
C LEU A 114 -33.03 8.27 13.27
N ARG A 115 -32.87 9.29 14.11
CA ARG A 115 -33.96 9.87 14.91
C ARG A 115 -35.04 10.48 14.01
N ALA A 116 -34.65 11.25 12.99
CA ALA A 116 -35.59 11.85 12.04
C ALA A 116 -36.38 10.79 11.27
N ASN A 117 -35.72 9.74 10.77
CA ASN A 117 -36.36 8.64 10.06
C ASN A 117 -37.33 7.87 10.96
N LEU A 118 -36.98 7.66 12.24
CA LEU A 118 -37.89 7.05 13.21
C LEU A 118 -39.12 7.95 13.45
N TYR A 119 -38.93 9.25 13.66
CA TYR A 119 -40.05 10.17 13.88
C TYR A 119 -40.98 10.25 12.66
N TYR A 120 -40.41 10.25 11.45
CA TYR A 120 -41.17 10.18 10.22
C TYR A 120 -42.00 8.89 10.13
N TYR A 121 -41.39 7.74 10.45
CA TYR A 121 -42.10 6.45 10.51
C TYR A 121 -43.24 6.45 11.56
N MET A 122 -43.04 7.07 12.72
CA MET A 122 -44.07 7.18 13.74
C MET A 122 -45.26 8.05 13.29
N ASP A 123 -44.97 9.18 12.64
CA ASP A 123 -45.98 10.09 12.11
C ASP A 123 -46.81 9.42 11.00
N GLU A 124 -46.15 8.77 10.03
CA GLU A 124 -46.84 8.04 8.95
C GLU A 124 -47.77 6.93 9.46
N ASN A 125 -47.43 6.30 10.58
CA ASN A 125 -48.20 5.20 11.17
C ASN A 125 -49.17 5.66 12.28
N ASN A 126 -49.37 6.97 12.46
CA ASN A 126 -50.22 7.55 13.51
C ASN A 126 -49.89 7.05 14.93
N MET A 127 -48.60 6.83 15.21
CA MET A 127 -48.13 6.38 16.52
C MET A 127 -47.83 7.58 17.43
N ASP A 128 -48.27 7.53 18.68
CA ASP A 128 -48.07 8.62 19.63
C ASP A 128 -46.61 8.67 20.12
N MET A 129 -45.92 9.78 19.87
CA MET A 129 -44.56 10.02 20.36
C MET A 129 -44.44 9.95 21.89
N ALA A 130 -45.52 10.18 22.64
CA ALA A 130 -45.51 10.05 24.10
C ALA A 130 -45.31 8.60 24.59
N THR A 131 -45.51 7.62 23.71
CA THR A 131 -45.28 6.19 24.03
C THR A 131 -43.84 5.74 23.80
N LEU A 132 -42.99 6.62 23.24
CA LEU A 132 -41.60 6.32 22.93
C LEU A 132 -40.75 6.33 24.21
N ASP A 133 -40.15 5.18 24.53
CA ASP A 133 -39.13 5.10 25.57
C ASP A 133 -37.85 5.81 25.10
N MET A 134 -37.64 7.02 25.62
CA MET A 134 -36.49 7.85 25.29
C MET A 134 -35.16 7.22 25.73
N GLU A 135 -35.15 6.39 26.77
CA GLU A 135 -33.94 5.68 27.20
C GLU A 135 -33.57 4.59 26.18
N ALA A 136 -34.57 3.81 25.74
CA ALA A 136 -34.39 2.81 24.69
C ALA A 136 -33.96 3.44 23.36
N LEU A 137 -34.57 4.57 22.96
CA LEU A 137 -34.16 5.31 21.78
C LEU A 137 -32.70 5.75 21.85
N ASN A 138 -32.31 6.38 22.95
CA ASN A 138 -30.94 6.86 23.12
C ASN A 138 -29.93 5.71 23.13
N SER A 139 -30.30 4.55 23.70
CA SER A 139 -29.49 3.33 23.64
C SER A 139 -29.31 2.83 22.20
N TYR A 140 -30.40 2.77 21.41
CA TYR A 140 -30.34 2.39 20.00
C TYR A 140 -29.44 3.33 19.18
N LEU A 141 -29.63 4.65 19.32
CA LEU A 141 -28.84 5.66 18.59
C LEU A 141 -27.35 5.59 18.97
N SER A 142 -27.04 5.36 20.25
CA SER A 142 -25.66 5.17 20.73
C SER A 142 -25.01 3.91 20.18
N GLN A 143 -25.76 2.80 20.11
CA GLN A 143 -25.28 1.55 19.52
C GLN A 143 -25.03 1.69 18.01
N ALA A 144 -25.93 2.35 17.28
CA ALA A 144 -25.75 2.64 15.86
C ALA A 144 -24.53 3.55 15.60
N ALA A 145 -24.34 4.59 16.41
CA ALA A 145 -23.15 5.44 16.35
C ALA A 145 -21.85 4.67 16.66
N SER A 146 -21.89 3.74 17.62
CA SER A 146 -20.76 2.85 17.92
C SER A 146 -20.42 1.93 16.74
N LEU A 147 -21.42 1.36 16.07
CA LEU A 147 -21.21 0.54 14.87
C LEU A 147 -20.60 1.35 13.72
N TYR A 148 -21.04 2.60 13.54
CA TYR A 148 -20.44 3.54 12.59
C TYR A 148 -18.96 3.78 12.90
N THR A 149 -18.64 4.16 14.14
CA THR A 149 -17.25 4.37 14.57
C THR A 149 -16.39 3.12 14.39
N GLN A 150 -16.87 1.94 14.77
CA GLN A 150 -16.12 0.68 14.61
C GLN A 150 -15.86 0.30 13.14
N THR A 151 -16.80 0.62 12.25
CA THR A 151 -16.70 0.28 10.83
C THR A 151 -15.78 1.27 10.09
N VAL A 152 -15.86 2.55 10.44
CA VAL A 152 -14.99 3.60 9.89
C VAL A 152 -13.57 3.49 10.43
N ASN A 153 -13.42 3.38 11.76
CA ASN A 153 -12.14 3.22 12.44
C ASN A 153 -11.67 1.76 12.40
N ASN A 154 -11.42 1.26 11.19
CA ASN A 154 -10.85 -0.07 11.00
C ASN A 154 -9.35 -0.09 11.35
N GLY A 155 -8.84 -1.27 11.71
CA GLY A 155 -7.45 -1.44 12.14
C GLY A 155 -6.40 -1.04 11.11
N PHE A 156 -6.73 -0.98 9.81
CA PHE A 156 -5.80 -0.51 8.79
C PHE A 156 -5.66 1.02 8.83
N ILE A 157 -6.78 1.76 8.78
CA ILE A 157 -6.80 3.23 8.81
C ILE A 157 -6.23 3.73 10.13
N ALA A 158 -6.62 3.11 11.26
CA ALA A 158 -6.13 3.46 12.59
C ALA A 158 -4.61 3.32 12.72
N ASN A 159 -4.05 2.24 12.14
CA ASN A 159 -2.62 1.93 12.28
C ASN A 159 -1.78 2.42 11.10
N TYR A 160 -2.38 3.00 10.05
CA TYR A 160 -1.65 3.36 8.84
C TYR A 160 -0.51 4.34 9.13
N HIS A 161 -0.77 5.37 9.95
CA HIS A 161 0.24 6.34 10.33
C HIS A 161 1.40 5.71 11.12
N SER A 162 1.09 4.79 12.05
CA SER A 162 2.09 4.05 12.83
C SER A 162 2.93 3.09 11.95
N LEU A 163 2.28 2.39 11.01
CA LEU A 163 2.96 1.56 10.01
C LEU A 163 3.89 2.41 9.12
N ARG A 164 3.40 3.57 8.67
CA ARG A 164 4.15 4.53 7.87
C ARG A 164 5.42 4.99 8.59
N SER A 165 5.30 5.46 9.83
CA SER A 165 6.46 5.95 10.59
C SER A 165 7.46 4.83 10.91
N THR A 166 6.98 3.62 11.21
CA THR A 166 7.80 2.45 11.49
C THR A 166 8.56 1.94 10.26
N LEU A 167 7.97 2.03 9.06
CA LEU A 167 8.56 1.49 7.84
C LEU A 167 9.45 2.49 7.09
N ILE A 168 9.11 3.78 7.07
CA ILE A 168 9.86 4.77 6.28
C ILE A 168 11.26 5.01 6.85
N SER A 169 11.38 5.19 8.17
CA SER A 169 12.67 5.48 8.81
C SER A 169 13.75 4.42 8.49
N PRO A 170 13.51 3.11 8.69
CA PRO A 170 14.47 2.08 8.31
C PRO A 170 14.64 1.94 6.80
N ALA A 171 13.60 2.18 6.00
CA ALA A 171 13.71 2.13 4.54
C ALA A 171 14.66 3.23 4.01
N VAL A 172 14.58 4.45 4.54
CA VAL A 172 15.50 5.54 4.18
C VAL A 172 16.93 5.19 4.58
N ALA A 173 17.16 4.66 5.78
CA ALA A 173 18.47 4.18 6.19
C ALA A 173 19.00 3.07 5.28
N ALA A 174 18.14 2.11 4.89
CA ALA A 174 18.49 1.02 3.99
C ALA A 174 18.92 1.51 2.60
N VAL A 175 18.33 2.59 2.07
CA VAL A 175 18.76 3.22 0.81
C VAL A 175 20.23 3.63 0.88
N PHE A 176 20.63 4.36 1.93
CA PHE A 176 22.02 4.81 2.08
C PHE A 176 23.00 3.64 2.23
N ILE A 177 22.64 2.64 3.04
CA ILE A 177 23.47 1.44 3.25
C ILE A 177 23.63 0.67 1.93
N CYS A 178 22.56 0.50 1.16
CA CYS A 178 22.62 -0.20 -0.13
C CYS A 178 23.43 0.58 -1.17
N LEU A 179 23.30 1.91 -1.24
CA LEU A 179 24.12 2.73 -2.13
C LEU A 179 25.62 2.64 -1.77
N ALA A 180 25.94 2.67 -0.48
CA ALA A 180 27.31 2.49 0.00
C ALA A 180 27.85 1.10 -0.35
N ALA A 181 27.08 0.03 -0.11
CA ALA A 181 27.46 -1.35 -0.45
C ALA A 181 27.67 -1.55 -1.96
N ALA A 182 26.82 -0.95 -2.79
CA ALA A 182 26.97 -0.95 -4.24
C ALA A 182 28.24 -0.21 -4.69
N ALA A 183 28.51 0.97 -4.12
CA ALA A 183 29.73 1.74 -4.38
C ALA A 183 31.00 0.98 -3.98
N VAL A 184 31.03 0.40 -2.78
CA VAL A 184 32.14 -0.42 -2.29
C VAL A 184 32.37 -1.62 -3.20
N SER A 185 31.31 -2.31 -3.62
CA SER A 185 31.40 -3.43 -4.56
C SER A 185 32.01 -3.01 -5.90
N MET A 186 31.61 -1.86 -6.45
CA MET A 186 32.18 -1.32 -7.69
C MET A 186 33.65 -0.93 -7.54
N VAL A 187 34.03 -0.24 -6.45
CA VAL A 187 35.43 0.13 -6.18
C VAL A 187 36.30 -1.11 -6.00
N PHE A 188 35.80 -2.11 -5.28
CA PHE A 188 36.51 -3.37 -5.07
C PHE A 188 36.73 -4.12 -6.39
N MET A 189 35.70 -4.21 -7.24
CA MET A 189 35.83 -4.77 -8.59
C MET A 189 36.83 -3.98 -9.47
N TYR A 190 36.86 -2.65 -9.35
CA TYR A 190 37.83 -1.82 -10.07
C TYR A 190 39.26 -2.13 -9.63
N LYS A 191 39.54 -2.09 -8.32
CA LYS A 191 40.86 -2.40 -7.76
C LYS A 191 41.29 -3.82 -8.13
N LEU A 192 40.38 -4.78 -8.02
CA LEU A 192 40.67 -6.17 -8.37
C LEU A 192 40.90 -6.39 -9.85
N THR A 193 40.25 -5.68 -10.77
CA THR A 193 40.40 -5.94 -12.22
C THR A 193 41.47 -5.09 -12.89
N GLY A 194 41.74 -3.88 -12.38
CA GLY A 194 42.64 -2.90 -12.98
C GLY A 194 42.20 -2.40 -14.37
N MET A 195 41.01 -2.80 -14.82
CA MET A 195 40.52 -2.51 -16.18
C MET A 195 39.04 -2.12 -16.12
N ARG A 196 38.76 -0.87 -16.51
CA ARG A 196 37.40 -0.31 -16.56
C ARG A 196 36.39 -1.21 -17.29
N ARG A 197 36.80 -1.81 -18.42
CA ARG A 197 35.93 -2.71 -19.20
C ARG A 197 35.52 -3.98 -18.45
N LYS A 198 36.45 -4.59 -17.71
CA LYS A 198 36.16 -5.82 -16.96
C LYS A 198 35.24 -5.52 -15.78
N MET A 199 35.52 -4.44 -15.04
CA MET A 199 34.62 -3.94 -13.99
C MET A 199 33.19 -3.75 -14.51
N LEU A 200 33.02 -2.97 -15.59
CA LEU A 200 31.69 -2.72 -16.19
C LEU A 200 30.98 -4.02 -16.61
N SER A 201 31.72 -5.03 -17.10
CA SER A 201 31.13 -6.31 -17.45
C SER A 201 30.56 -7.07 -16.24
N TYR A 202 31.18 -6.97 -15.06
CA TYR A 202 30.63 -7.55 -13.83
C TYR A 202 29.49 -6.70 -13.26
N THR A 203 29.57 -5.37 -13.37
CA THR A 203 28.45 -4.48 -13.02
C THR A 203 27.20 -4.76 -13.86
N ILE A 204 27.35 -5.02 -15.16
CA ILE A 204 26.24 -5.42 -16.04
C ILE A 204 25.61 -6.73 -15.57
N ARG A 205 26.42 -7.71 -15.16
CA ARG A 205 25.90 -8.98 -14.63
C ARG A 205 25.11 -8.76 -13.34
N GLY A 206 25.64 -7.97 -12.41
CA GLY A 206 24.94 -7.65 -11.15
C GLY A 206 23.63 -6.89 -11.37
N THR A 207 23.62 -5.89 -12.24
CA THR A 207 22.42 -5.10 -12.58
C THR A 207 21.38 -5.93 -13.33
N LEU A 208 21.78 -6.80 -14.27
CA LEU A 208 20.86 -7.73 -14.93
C LEU A 208 20.30 -8.78 -13.97
N SER A 209 21.12 -9.33 -13.07
CA SER A 209 20.63 -10.23 -12.02
C SER A 209 19.59 -9.55 -11.13
N CYS A 210 19.80 -8.28 -10.76
CA CYS A 210 18.81 -7.49 -10.02
C CYS A 210 17.53 -7.28 -10.83
N ALA A 211 17.63 -6.96 -12.12
CA ALA A 211 16.47 -6.84 -13.01
C ALA A 211 15.66 -8.14 -13.06
N ILE A 212 16.33 -9.29 -13.18
CA ILE A 212 15.69 -10.61 -13.17
C ILE A 212 14.96 -10.85 -11.84
N LEU A 213 15.57 -10.53 -10.70
CA LEU A 213 14.92 -10.68 -9.39
C LEU A 213 13.66 -9.79 -9.26
N CYS A 214 13.74 -8.53 -9.70
CA CYS A 214 12.59 -7.62 -9.70
C CYS A 214 11.48 -8.11 -10.64
N GLY A 215 11.86 -8.55 -11.85
CA GLY A 215 10.93 -9.12 -12.83
C GLY A 215 10.28 -10.42 -12.35
N ALA A 216 11.03 -11.29 -11.67
CA ALA A 216 10.52 -12.54 -11.12
C ALA A 216 9.43 -12.27 -10.06
N LEU A 217 9.60 -11.28 -9.18
CA LEU A 217 8.56 -10.88 -8.23
C LEU A 217 7.32 -10.31 -8.90
N ALA A 218 7.50 -9.45 -9.91
CA ALA A 218 6.37 -8.90 -10.66
C ALA A 218 5.58 -10.02 -11.38
N LEU A 219 6.29 -10.97 -12.02
CA LEU A 219 5.68 -12.11 -12.71
C LEU A 219 5.04 -13.11 -11.75
N TRP A 220 5.62 -13.32 -10.56
CA TRP A 220 5.03 -14.17 -9.53
C TRP A 220 3.61 -13.70 -9.20
N ARG A 221 3.43 -12.39 -8.97
CA ARG A 221 2.10 -11.85 -8.67
C ARG A 221 1.11 -12.00 -9.83
N PHE A 222 1.57 -11.90 -11.08
CA PHE A 222 0.73 -12.13 -12.26
C PHE A 222 0.31 -13.60 -12.40
N ALA A 223 1.25 -14.53 -12.17
CA ALA A 223 1.01 -15.96 -12.31
C ALA A 223 0.10 -16.55 -11.21
N PHE A 224 0.16 -16.00 -9.99
CA PHE A 224 -0.62 -16.45 -8.85
C PHE A 224 -1.80 -15.54 -8.50
N HIS A 225 -2.16 -14.61 -9.40
CA HIS A 225 -3.32 -13.74 -9.19
C HIS A 225 -4.58 -14.60 -9.07
N GLY A 226 -5.26 -14.52 -7.92
CA GLY A 226 -6.52 -15.24 -7.66
C GLY A 226 -6.39 -16.56 -6.89
N GLN A 227 -5.18 -17.08 -6.61
CA GLN A 227 -5.04 -18.28 -5.77
C GLN A 227 -4.95 -17.98 -4.27
N THR A 228 -4.50 -16.79 -3.90
CA THR A 228 -4.55 -16.30 -2.52
C THR A 228 -5.86 -15.57 -2.32
N GLY A 229 -6.96 -16.33 -2.23
CA GLY A 229 -8.22 -15.84 -1.69
C GLY A 229 -8.03 -15.52 -0.22
N VAL A 230 -7.30 -14.45 0.09
CA VAL A 230 -7.24 -13.93 1.45
C VAL A 230 -8.61 -13.27 1.65
N SER A 231 -9.50 -13.96 2.37
CA SER A 231 -10.74 -13.36 2.82
C SER A 231 -10.39 -12.20 3.76
N TYR A 232 -10.37 -10.99 3.21
CA TYR A 232 -10.14 -9.80 4.01
C TYR A 232 -11.41 -9.55 4.82
N SER A 233 -11.28 -9.57 6.15
CA SER A 233 -12.30 -9.05 7.04
C SER A 233 -11.88 -7.63 7.43
N PRO A 234 -12.74 -6.62 7.25
CA PRO A 234 -14.05 -6.64 6.57
C PRO A 234 -13.96 -6.73 5.03
N GLU A 235 -15.02 -7.22 4.37
CA GLU A 235 -15.05 -7.49 2.92
C GLU A 235 -14.73 -6.26 2.05
N TYR A 236 -15.14 -5.06 2.49
CA TYR A 236 -14.87 -3.79 1.79
C TYR A 236 -13.37 -3.43 1.71
N MET A 237 -12.49 -4.14 2.44
CA MET A 237 -11.04 -3.99 2.33
C MET A 237 -10.43 -4.75 1.13
N GLY A 238 -11.19 -5.64 0.49
CA GLY A 238 -10.67 -6.46 -0.62
C GLY A 238 -10.12 -5.61 -1.77
N TYR A 239 -10.91 -4.66 -2.26
CA TYR A 239 -10.51 -3.78 -3.36
C TYR A 239 -9.36 -2.85 -2.98
N LEU A 240 -9.35 -2.35 -1.74
CA LEU A 240 -8.26 -1.53 -1.24
C LEU A 240 -6.95 -2.33 -1.23
N ASN A 241 -6.94 -3.53 -0.66
CA ASN A 241 -5.76 -4.37 -0.59
C ASN A 241 -5.27 -4.80 -1.97
N GLU A 242 -6.18 -5.15 -2.88
CA GLU A 242 -5.82 -5.47 -4.25
C GLU A 242 -5.14 -4.28 -4.95
N TYR A 243 -5.65 -3.07 -4.76
CA TYR A 243 -5.01 -1.86 -5.29
C TYR A 243 -3.59 -1.66 -4.71
N PHE A 244 -3.44 -1.80 -3.40
CA PHE A 244 -2.14 -1.66 -2.72
C PHE A 244 -1.14 -2.72 -3.20
N GLU A 245 -1.55 -3.98 -3.32
CA GLU A 245 -0.71 -5.05 -3.85
C GLU A 245 -0.32 -4.82 -5.30
N ASN A 246 -1.29 -4.53 -6.17
CA ASN A 246 -1.05 -4.29 -7.58
C ASN A 246 -0.09 -3.11 -7.78
N PHE A 247 -0.24 -2.04 -6.99
CA PHE A 247 0.70 -0.93 -7.00
C PHE A 247 2.09 -1.38 -6.53
N PHE A 248 2.19 -2.09 -5.40
CA PHE A 248 3.45 -2.56 -4.82
C PHE A 248 4.24 -3.44 -5.80
N PHE A 249 3.60 -4.47 -6.37
CA PHE A 249 4.22 -5.35 -7.37
C PHE A 249 4.47 -4.64 -8.71
N GLY A 250 3.63 -3.70 -9.09
CA GLY A 250 3.84 -2.85 -10.27
C GLY A 250 5.15 -2.04 -10.19
N GLN A 251 5.53 -1.57 -9.01
CA GLN A 251 6.81 -0.87 -8.82
C GLN A 251 8.03 -1.78 -9.04
N PHE A 252 7.93 -3.09 -8.77
CA PHE A 252 9.01 -4.02 -9.10
C PHE A 252 9.18 -4.21 -10.62
N ALA A 253 8.09 -4.13 -11.40
CA ALA A 253 8.19 -4.10 -12.86
C ALA A 253 8.92 -2.85 -13.35
N VAL A 254 8.63 -1.68 -12.77
CA VAL A 254 9.38 -0.43 -13.04
C VAL A 254 10.85 -0.59 -12.64
N GLY A 255 11.13 -1.15 -11.46
CA GLY A 255 12.49 -1.44 -11.01
C GLY A 255 13.26 -2.34 -11.99
N CYS A 256 12.62 -3.38 -12.53
CA CYS A 256 13.19 -4.23 -13.57
C CYS A 256 13.62 -3.41 -14.81
N LEU A 257 12.74 -2.55 -15.32
CA LEU A 257 13.03 -1.69 -16.47
C LEU A 257 14.19 -0.73 -16.21
N VAL A 258 14.22 -0.12 -15.01
CA VAL A 258 15.31 0.77 -14.59
C VAL A 258 16.66 0.04 -14.62
N TRP A 259 16.73 -1.17 -14.06
CA TRP A 259 17.99 -1.92 -14.04
C TRP A 259 18.42 -2.42 -15.42
N ILE A 260 17.48 -2.81 -16.29
CA ILE A 260 17.77 -3.12 -17.70
C ILE A 260 18.38 -1.90 -18.40
N PHE A 261 17.81 -0.73 -18.19
CA PHE A 261 18.30 0.52 -18.77
C PHE A 261 19.72 0.85 -18.27
N VAL A 262 19.98 0.73 -16.96
CA VAL A 262 21.32 0.91 -16.38
C VAL A 262 22.33 -0.08 -16.98
N SER A 263 21.95 -1.35 -17.13
CA SER A 263 22.79 -2.36 -17.79
C SER A 263 23.11 -1.99 -19.24
N ALA A 264 22.11 -1.50 -19.99
CA ALA A 264 22.28 -1.08 -21.39
C ALA A 264 23.24 0.12 -21.51
N LEU A 265 23.13 1.11 -20.62
CA LEU A 265 24.06 2.25 -20.55
C LEU A 265 25.50 1.79 -20.29
N CYS A 266 25.70 0.91 -19.31
CA CYS A 266 27.03 0.32 -19.06
C CYS A 266 27.56 -0.42 -20.28
N GLY A 267 26.71 -1.16 -21.00
CA GLY A 267 27.05 -1.84 -22.25
C GLY A 267 27.50 -0.88 -23.36
N GLY A 268 26.77 0.22 -23.56
CA GLY A 268 27.12 1.27 -24.51
C GLY A 268 28.48 1.91 -24.23
N ILE A 269 28.79 2.16 -22.95
CA ILE A 269 30.11 2.67 -22.53
C ILE A 269 31.23 1.68 -22.88
N ILE A 270 31.02 0.37 -22.65
CA ILE A 270 31.99 -0.66 -23.04
C ILE A 270 32.25 -0.65 -24.55
N LEU A 271 31.20 -0.52 -25.37
CA LEU A 271 31.32 -0.47 -26.83
C LEU A 271 32.11 0.76 -27.29
N ARG A 272 31.86 1.94 -26.72
CA ARG A 272 32.64 3.15 -27.00
C ARG A 272 34.12 3.00 -26.64
N ILE A 273 34.43 2.41 -25.48
CA ILE A 273 35.82 2.14 -25.05
C ILE A 273 36.52 1.21 -26.07
N LYS A 274 35.81 0.20 -26.59
CA LYS A 274 36.34 -0.72 -27.60
C LYS A 274 36.60 -0.01 -28.93
N TYR A 275 35.67 0.84 -29.39
CA TYR A 275 35.80 1.60 -30.63
C TYR A 275 37.01 2.55 -30.62
N HIS A 276 37.18 3.34 -29.55
CA HIS A 276 38.33 4.26 -29.43
C HIS A 276 39.69 3.56 -29.37
N ARG A 277 39.73 2.34 -28.82
CA ARG A 277 40.96 1.55 -28.77
C ARG A 277 41.33 0.93 -30.13
N ASN A 278 40.36 0.64 -30.99
CA ASN A 278 40.60 0.11 -32.34
C ASN A 278 40.97 1.21 -33.36
N LYS A 279 40.77 2.48 -33.03
CA LYS A 279 41.18 3.64 -33.85
C LYS A 279 42.60 4.14 -33.56
N LYS A 280 43.24 3.65 -32.49
CA LYS A 280 44.66 3.91 -32.17
C LYS A 280 45.49 2.72 -32.60
#